data_AF-A0A2N3VY39-F1
#
_entry.id   AF-A0A2N3VY39-F1
#
_cell.length_a   1.000
_cell.length_b   1.000
_cell.length_c   1.000
_cell.angle_alpha   90.00
_cell.angle_beta   90.00
_cell.angle_gamma   90.00
#
_symmetry.space_group_name_H-M   'P 1'
#
loop_
_entity.id
_entity.type
_entity.pdbx_description
1 polymer ?
#
loop_
_entity_poly.entity_id
_entity_poly.type
_entity_poly.pdbx_seq_one_letter_code
_entity_poly.pdbx_strand_id
1 'polypeptide(L)' 'MSTPATCPATPVETPWQGVSAPPPTIGCDVCAALETARATARRAGDGSTVSDCNVEIRRHPHGAGVHA' A
#
# COMPACT_ATOMS: atom_id res chain seq x y z
N MET A 1 -20.03 -9.95 41.58
CA MET A 1 -18.82 -10.23 40.78
C MET A 1 -18.67 -9.06 39.82
N SER A 2 -17.62 -8.25 39.94
CA SER A 2 -17.41 -7.07 39.07
C SER A 2 -16.51 -7.47 37.90
N THR A 3 -16.94 -7.23 36.67
CA THR A 3 -16.14 -7.50 35.46
C THR A 3 -15.14 -6.37 35.22
N PRO A 4 -13.87 -6.66 34.92
CA PRO A 4 -12.91 -5.61 34.59
C PRO A 4 -13.22 -5.05 33.21
N ALA A 5 -13.51 -3.75 33.14
CA ALA A 5 -13.55 -3.02 31.89
C ALA A 5 -12.11 -2.69 31.46
N THR A 6 -11.73 -3.12 30.25
CA THR A 6 -10.45 -2.69 29.65
C THR A 6 -10.71 -1.40 28.88
N CYS A 7 -10.11 -0.30 29.31
CA CYS A 7 -10.07 0.93 28.53
C CYS A 7 -8.91 0.88 27.54
N PRO A 8 -9.07 1.35 26.28
CA PRO A 8 -7.95 1.45 25.36
C PRO A 8 -6.91 2.43 25.92
N ALA A 9 -5.64 2.09 25.75
CA ALA A 9 -4.55 3.02 26.05
C ALA A 9 -4.58 4.23 25.10
N THR A 10 -3.94 5.32 25.50
CA THR A 10 -3.74 6.49 24.63
C THR A 10 -3.02 6.08 23.34
N PRO A 11 -3.49 6.48 22.15
CA PRO A 11 -2.78 6.22 20.90
C PRO A 11 -1.36 6.77 20.95
N VAL A 12 -0.39 5.99 20.47
CA VAL A 12 0.97 6.49 20.27
C VAL A 12 1.06 7.11 18.88
N GLU A 13 1.41 8.39 18.82
CA GLU A 13 1.66 9.10 17.57
C GLU A 13 3.00 8.62 17.00
N THR A 14 2.96 8.00 15.83
CA THR A 14 4.18 7.64 15.09
C THR A 14 4.60 8.81 14.20
N PRO A 15 5.90 9.13 14.06
CA PRO A 15 6.34 10.11 13.07
C PRO A 15 5.86 9.67 11.69
N TRP A 16 4.92 10.41 11.11
CA TRP A 16 4.34 10.08 9.82
C TRP A 16 5.40 10.26 8.73
N GLN A 17 6.08 9.17 8.37
CA GLN A 17 6.98 9.16 7.23
C GLN A 17 6.12 9.00 5.98
N GLY A 18 5.73 10.13 5.39
CA GLY A 18 4.87 10.12 4.22
C GLY A 18 5.34 9.12 3.18
N VAL A 19 4.53 8.08 2.98
CA VAL A 19 4.94 6.98 2.12
C VAL A 19 4.85 7.49 0.69
N SER A 20 6.00 7.85 0.13
CA SER A 20 6.06 8.16 -1.29
C SER A 20 5.54 6.95 -2.07
N ALA A 21 4.77 7.24 -3.11
CA ALA A 21 4.24 6.20 -3.96
C ALA A 21 5.43 5.47 -4.61
N PRO A 22 5.49 4.13 -4.55
CA PRO A 22 6.59 3.39 -5.15
C PRO A 22 6.63 3.64 -6.65
N PRO A 23 7.84 3.74 -7.24
CA PRO A 23 7.99 3.77 -8.68
C PRO A 23 7.64 2.39 -9.27
N PRO A 24 6.98 2.32 -10.43
CA PRO A 24 6.83 1.07 -11.16
C PRO A 24 8.19 0.60 -11.71
N THR A 25 8.38 -0.72 -11.82
CA THR A 25 9.56 -1.27 -12.49
C THR A 25 9.42 -1.13 -14.00
N ILE A 26 10.46 -0.58 -14.63
CA ILE A 26 10.52 -0.39 -16.08
C ILE A 26 10.47 -1.74 -16.78
N GLY A 27 9.62 -1.84 -17.81
CA GLY A 27 9.47 -3.06 -18.62
C GLY A 27 8.60 -4.16 -17.98
N CYS A 28 7.95 -3.89 -16.85
CA CYS A 28 6.94 -4.79 -16.31
C CYS A 28 5.53 -4.29 -16.63
N ASP A 29 4.81 -5.05 -17.44
CA ASP A 29 3.44 -4.73 -17.85
C ASP A 29 2.48 -4.61 -16.66
N VAL A 30 2.67 -5.44 -15.63
CA VAL A 30 1.85 -5.41 -14.41
C VAL A 30 2.04 -4.09 -13.66
N CYS A 31 3.29 -3.64 -13.48
CA CYS A 31 3.56 -2.36 -12.83
C CYS A 31 3.06 -1.17 -13.64
N ALA A 32 3.14 -1.22 -14.98
CA ALA A 32 2.58 -0.19 -15.84
C ALA A 32 1.05 -0.11 -15.76
N ALA A 33 0.38 -1.27 -15.71
CA ALA A 33 -1.07 -1.34 -15.52
C ALA A 33 -1.47 -0.78 -14.14
N LEU A 34 -0.76 -1.16 -13.07
CA LEU A 34 -1.00 -0.65 -11.72
C LEU A 34 -0.75 0.86 -11.61
N GLU A 35 0.26 1.39 -12.31
CA GLU A 35 0.48 2.84 -12.37
C GLU A 35 -0.69 3.57 -13.02
N THR A 36 -1.22 3.03 -14.12
CA THR A 36 -2.36 3.60 -14.84
C THR A 36 -3.64 3.55 -13.99
N ALA A 37 -3.90 2.42 -13.33
CA ALA A 37 -5.01 2.26 -12.39
C ALA A 37 -4.90 3.25 -11.23
N ARG A 38 -3.71 3.38 -10.65
CA ARG A 38 -3.41 4.34 -9.57
C ARG A 38 -3.64 5.78 -10.02
N ALA A 39 -3.21 6.16 -11.22
CA ALA A 39 -3.44 7.51 -11.75
C ALA A 39 -4.93 7.81 -11.94
N THR A 40 -5.70 6.82 -12.39
CA THR A 40 -7.16 6.92 -12.54
C THR A 40 -7.85 7.06 -11.19
N ALA A 41 -7.49 6.22 -10.21
CA ALA A 41 -8.02 6.26 -8.86
C ALA A 41 -7.72 7.61 -8.16
N ARG A 42 -6.52 8.18 -8.37
CA ARG A 42 -6.20 9.54 -7.89
C ARG A 42 -7.14 10.59 -8.46
N ARG A 43 -7.45 10.52 -9.76
CA ARG A 43 -8.39 11.47 -10.40
C ARG A 43 -9.82 11.29 -9.88
N ALA A 44 -10.21 10.07 -9.53
CA ALA A 44 -11.51 9.75 -8.95
C ALA A 44 -11.61 10.06 -7.44
N GLY A 45 -10.50 10.38 -6.77
CA GLY A 45 -10.47 10.56 -5.31
C GLY A 45 -10.54 9.25 -4.51
N ASP A 46 -10.34 8.11 -5.16
CA ASP A 46 -10.34 6.79 -4.53
C ASP A 46 -8.98 6.49 -3.89
N GLY A 47 -8.82 6.93 -2.64
CA GLY A 47 -7.60 6.71 -1.86
C GLY A 47 -7.31 5.24 -1.53
N SER A 48 -8.35 4.40 -1.43
CA SER A 48 -8.19 2.96 -1.14
C SER A 48 -7.49 2.28 -2.29
N THR A 49 -8.01 2.45 -3.51
CA THR A 49 -7.42 1.85 -4.71
C THR A 49 -6.01 2.38 -4.97
N VAL A 50 -5.74 3.66 -4.68
CA VAL A 50 -4.37 4.23 -4.76
C VAL A 50 -3.42 3.51 -3.79
N SER A 51 -3.86 3.27 -2.55
CA SER A 51 -3.08 2.56 -1.55
C SER A 51 -2.81 1.12 -1.96
N ASP A 52 -3.83 0.40 -2.45
CA ASP A 52 -3.71 -0.99 -2.89
C ASP A 52 -2.74 -1.11 -4.06
N CYS A 53 -2.85 -0.24 -5.08
CA CYS A 53 -1.90 -0.20 -6.18
C CYS A 53 -0.44 0.04 -5.71
N ASN A 54 -0.24 0.88 -4.69
CA ASN A 54 1.09 1.10 -4.11
C ASN A 54 1.61 -0.15 -3.37
N VAL A 55 0.74 -0.88 -2.67
CA VAL A 55 1.12 -2.13 -2.01
C VAL A 55 1.50 -3.18 -3.05
N GLU A 56 0.70 -3.33 -4.10
CA GLU A 56 0.95 -4.29 -5.17
C GLU A 56 2.26 -3.99 -5.91
N ILE A 57 2.53 -2.73 -6.30
CA ILE A 57 3.81 -2.37 -6.94
C ILE A 57 5.01 -2.72 -6.04
N ARG A 58 4.92 -2.55 -4.71
CA ARG A 58 6.02 -2.89 -3.79
C ARG A 58 6.24 -4.39 -3.64
N ARG A 59 5.16 -5.16 -3.68
CA ARG A 59 5.20 -6.61 -3.44
C ARG A 59 5.37 -7.40 -4.73
N HIS A 60 5.17 -6.79 -5.89
CA HIS A 60 5.23 -7.46 -7.16
C HIS A 60 6.65 -7.98 -7.44
N PRO A 61 6.83 -9.31 -7.56
CA PRO A 61 8.15 -9.89 -7.77
C PRO A 61 8.62 -9.66 -9.21
N HIS A 62 9.71 -8.93 -9.37
CA HIS A 62 10.41 -8.77 -10.65
C HIS A 62 11.58 -9.75 -10.71
N GLY A 63 11.32 -10.99 -11.12
CA GLY A 63 12.36 -12.00 -11.30
C GLY A 63 12.46 -13.09 -10.24
N ALA A 64 11.35 -13.42 -9.54
CA ALA A 64 11.27 -14.65 -8.73
C ALA A 64 10.46 -15.73 -9.46
N GLY A 65 11.01 -16.20 -10.58
CA GLY A 65 10.74 -17.54 -11.10
C GLY A 65 11.76 -18.58 -10.61
N VAL A 66 12.52 -18.27 -9.56
CA VAL A 66 13.52 -19.16 -8.94
C VAL A 66 13.55 -18.94 -7.43
N HIS A 67 12.58 -19.49 -6.72
CA HIS A 67 12.88 -20.00 -5.39
C HIS A 67 13.66 -21.31 -5.60
N ALA A 68 14.99 -21.22 -5.56
CA ALA A 68 15.88 -22.37 -5.40
C ALA A 68 16.16 -22.57 -3.91
#